data_AF-A0A0J1M6B8-F1
#
_entry.id   AF-A0A0J1M6B8-F1
#
_cell.length_a   1.000
_cell.length_b   1.000
_cell.length_c   1.000
_cell.angle_alpha   90.00
_cell.angle_beta   90.00
_cell.angle_gamma   90.00
#
_symmetry.space_group_name_H-M   'P 1'
#
loop_
_entity.id
_entity.type
_entity.pdbx_description
1 polymer ?
#
loop_
_entity_poly.entity_id
_entity_poly.type
_entity_poly.pdbx_seq_one_letter_code
_entity_poly.pdbx_strand_id
1 'polypeptide(L)'
;MKSNRREGCSEELRWLIHLESELVMTAAYLRVFGSLPESQNSTIIAYWAGYEFTVHGLEHREWHSANYADVAVSVRAMAASINEQEWTDGCQQAEYELSQLTSSRYAFLKR
;
A
#
# COMPACT_ATOMS: atom_id res chain seq x y z
N MET A 1 11.46 -14.96 -26.25
CA MET A 1 12.58 -15.27 -25.32
C MET A 1 12.02 -15.37 -23.92
N LYS A 2 12.26 -16.50 -23.24
CA LYS A 2 11.81 -16.78 -21.88
C LYS A 2 12.38 -15.71 -20.93
N SER A 3 11.52 -14.87 -20.36
CA SER A 3 11.91 -14.02 -19.25
C SER A 3 12.27 -14.95 -18.11
N ASN A 4 13.56 -14.95 -17.77
CA ASN A 4 14.13 -15.61 -16.61
C ASN A 4 13.60 -14.87 -15.37
N ARG A 5 12.32 -15.07 -15.04
CA ARG A 5 11.72 -14.62 -13.78
C ARG A 5 12.45 -15.39 -12.70
N ARG A 6 13.40 -14.74 -12.05
CA ARG A 6 14.02 -15.24 -10.82
C ARG A 6 12.89 -15.71 -9.91
N GLU A 7 12.95 -16.97 -9.48
CA GLU A 7 12.06 -17.61 -8.50
C GLU A 7 12.24 -17.01 -7.08
N GLY A 8 12.57 -15.72 -6.98
CA GLY A 8 12.81 -15.01 -5.75
C GLY A 8 12.09 -13.68 -5.79
N CYS A 9 11.01 -13.60 -5.00
CA CYS A 9 10.31 -12.39 -4.53
C CYS A 9 10.20 -11.24 -5.54
N SER A 10 9.01 -11.09 -6.15
CA SER A 10 8.74 -9.97 -7.05
C SER A 10 8.90 -8.63 -6.32
N GLU A 11 9.24 -7.56 -7.04
CA GLU A 11 9.42 -6.24 -6.42
C GLU A 11 8.16 -5.79 -5.68
N GLU A 12 6.97 -6.11 -6.20
CA GLU A 12 5.68 -5.83 -5.56
C GLU A 12 5.55 -6.55 -4.21
N LEU A 13 6.03 -7.80 -4.11
CA LEU A 13 6.01 -8.54 -2.85
C LEU A 13 6.99 -7.92 -1.83
N ARG A 14 8.15 -7.41 -2.27
CA ARG A 14 9.08 -6.69 -1.39
C ARG A 14 8.46 -5.41 -0.84
N TRP A 15 7.77 -4.66 -1.70
CA TRP A 15 7.03 -3.47 -1.30
C TRP A 15 5.94 -3.79 -0.28
N LEU A 16 5.16 -4.84 -0.53
CA LEU A 16 4.14 -5.32 0.42
C LEU A 16 4.74 -5.69 1.78
N ILE A 17 5.83 -6.45 1.80
CA ILE A 17 6.50 -6.85 3.06
C ILE A 17 7.06 -5.64 3.81
N HIS A 18 7.65 -4.68 3.08
CA HIS A 18 8.14 -3.45 3.70
C HIS A 18 7.00 -2.66 4.34
N LEU A 19 5.89 -2.49 3.61
CA LEU A 19 4.73 -1.77 4.09
C LEU A 19 4.08 -2.45 5.30
N GLU A 20 3.95 -3.79 5.26
CA GLU A 20 3.48 -4.58 6.39
C GLU A 20 4.37 -4.38 7.63
N SER A 21 5.69 -4.40 7.45
CA SER A 21 6.66 -4.24 8.55
C SER A 21 6.52 -2.88 9.25
N GLU A 22 6.39 -1.80 8.48
CA GLU A 22 6.20 -0.44 9.02
C GLU A 22 4.89 -0.33 9.82
N LEU A 23 3.80 -0.92 9.29
CA LEU A 23 2.50 -0.94 9.96
C LEU A 23 2.52 -1.79 11.24
N VAL A 24 3.19 -2.95 11.23
CA VAL A 24 3.35 -3.79 12.42
C VAL A 24 4.14 -3.06 13.50
N MET A 25 5.24 -2.41 13.14
CA MET A 25 6.04 -1.62 14.08
C MET A 25 5.22 -0.48 14.69
N THR A 26 4.46 0.24 13.86
CA THR A 26 3.60 1.34 14.30
C THR A 26 2.50 0.83 15.24
N ALA A 27 1.78 -0.22 14.87
CA ALA A 27 0.72 -0.80 15.68
C ALA A 27 1.26 -1.34 17.02
N ALA A 28 2.44 -1.96 17.02
CA ALA A 28 3.11 -2.40 18.24
C ALA A 28 3.46 -1.21 19.15
N TYR A 29 4.01 -0.14 18.58
CA TYR A 29 4.34 1.06 19.33
C TYR A 29 3.10 1.69 19.98
N LEU A 30 2.03 1.88 19.20
CA LEU A 30 0.76 2.42 19.68
C LEU A 30 0.17 1.55 20.80
N ARG A 31 0.24 0.22 20.70
CA ARG A 31 -0.24 -0.69 21.75
C ARG A 31 0.56 -0.59 23.05
N VAL A 32 1.89 -0.42 22.96
CA VAL A 32 2.78 -0.38 24.12
C VAL A 32 2.77 0.99 24.80
N PHE A 33 2.81 2.06 24.01
CA PHE A 33 3.01 3.43 24.50
C PHE A 33 1.74 4.29 24.47
N GLY A 34 0.68 3.86 23.80
CA GLY A 34 -0.60 4.58 23.69
C GLY A 34 -0.60 5.74 22.69
N SER A 35 0.57 6.21 22.26
CA SER A 35 0.75 7.23 21.23
C SER A 35 2.07 7.02 20.49
N LEU A 36 2.22 7.60 19.31
CA LEU A 36 3.51 7.66 18.63
C LEU A 36 4.38 8.78 19.25
N PRO A 37 5.71 8.75 19.08
CA PRO A 37 6.58 9.87 19.46
C PRO A 37 6.08 11.16 18.78
N GLU A 38 6.26 12.34 19.38
CA GLU A 38 5.82 13.61 18.76
C GLU A 38 6.37 13.85 17.34
N SER A 39 7.57 13.36 17.04
CA SER A 39 8.15 13.41 15.68
C SER A 39 7.44 12.50 14.67
N GLN A 40 6.67 11.52 15.14
CA GLN A 40 5.92 10.54 14.33
C GLN A 40 4.39 10.70 14.50
N ASN A 41 3.90 11.45 15.48
CA ASN A 41 2.47 11.78 15.65
C ASN A 41 1.90 12.56 14.45
N SER A 42 2.76 13.17 13.63
CA SER A 42 2.39 13.80 12.36
C SER A 42 2.36 12.84 11.17
N THR A 43 2.84 11.59 11.34
CA THR A 43 2.89 10.61 10.25
C THR A 43 1.54 9.93 10.14
N ILE A 44 0.77 10.34 9.13
CA ILE A 44 -0.50 9.73 8.72
C ILE A 44 -0.21 8.36 8.06
N ILE A 45 0.32 7.41 8.84
CA ILE A 45 0.93 6.18 8.31
C ILE A 45 -0.09 5.28 7.61
N ALA A 46 -1.32 5.22 8.13
CA ALA A 46 -2.38 4.43 7.51
C ALA A 46 -2.78 5.03 6.14
N TYR A 47 -2.81 6.36 6.04
CA TYR A 47 -3.02 7.06 4.78
C TYR A 47 -1.93 6.78 3.77
N TRP A 48 -0.65 6.91 4.15
CA TRP A 48 0.46 6.62 3.25
C TRP A 48 0.45 5.17 2.79
N ALA A 49 0.10 4.24 3.68
CA ALA A 49 -0.07 2.84 3.29
C ALA A 49 -1.19 2.65 2.27
N GLY A 50 -2.35 3.28 2.45
CA GLY A 50 -3.45 3.22 1.48
C GLY A 50 -3.07 3.80 0.13
N TYR A 51 -2.36 4.93 0.14
CA TYR A 51 -1.87 5.59 -1.07
C TYR A 51 -0.88 4.70 -1.83
N GLU A 52 0.21 4.26 -1.18
CA GLU A 52 1.26 3.43 -1.79
C GLU A 52 0.71 2.08 -2.29
N PHE A 53 -0.13 1.44 -1.49
CA PHE A 53 -0.79 0.19 -1.86
C PHE A 53 -1.56 0.31 -3.17
N THR A 54 -2.24 1.45 -3.35
CA THR A 54 -3.09 1.71 -4.51
C THR A 54 -2.30 2.17 -5.72
N VAL A 55 -1.35 3.10 -5.56
CA VAL A 55 -0.48 3.60 -6.65
C VAL A 55 0.32 2.47 -7.28
N HIS A 56 0.85 1.56 -6.46
CA HIS A 56 1.61 0.41 -6.95
C HIS A 56 0.74 -0.78 -7.37
N GLY A 57 -0.59 -0.68 -7.22
CA GLY A 57 -1.51 -1.75 -7.60
C GLY A 57 -1.24 -3.06 -6.86
N LEU A 58 -0.94 -2.98 -5.57
CA LEU A 58 -0.52 -4.11 -4.72
C LEU A 58 -1.68 -5.04 -4.32
N GLU A 59 -2.88 -4.77 -4.81
CA GLU A 59 -4.02 -5.64 -4.61
C GLU A 59 -3.76 -7.04 -5.18
N HIS A 60 -4.19 -8.06 -4.44
CA HIS A 60 -4.07 -9.44 -4.88
C HIS A 60 -4.84 -9.68 -6.19
N ARG A 61 -4.25 -10.49 -7.08
CA ARG A 61 -4.81 -10.87 -8.38
C ARG A 61 -4.55 -12.36 -8.62
N GLU A 62 -5.31 -12.98 -9.51
CA GLU A 62 -5.31 -14.43 -9.75
C GLU A 62 -3.92 -15.03 -10.08
N TRP A 63 -3.00 -14.23 -10.62
CA TRP A 63 -1.64 -14.67 -10.96
C TRP A 63 -0.62 -14.53 -9.82
N HIS A 64 -1.00 -13.95 -8.68
CA HIS A 64 -0.15 -13.82 -7.50
C HIS A 64 -0.19 -15.11 -6.66
N SER A 65 0.89 -15.38 -5.91
CA SER A 65 0.96 -16.53 -5.01
C SER A 65 0.09 -16.36 -3.76
N ALA A 66 -0.21 -17.46 -3.07
CA ALA A 66 -0.93 -17.41 -1.79
C ALA A 66 -0.24 -16.50 -0.76
N ASN A 67 1.09 -16.61 -0.62
CA ASN A 67 1.85 -15.75 0.29
C ASN A 67 1.72 -14.26 -0.04
N TYR A 68 1.62 -13.91 -1.33
CA TYR A 68 1.38 -12.52 -1.72
C TYR A 68 0.00 -12.05 -1.27
N ALA A 69 -1.03 -12.90 -1.46
CA ALA A 69 -2.38 -12.60 -1.02
C ALA A 69 -2.44 -12.37 0.49
N ASP A 70 -1.77 -13.22 1.27
CA ASP A 70 -1.73 -13.14 2.73
C ASP A 70 -1.11 -11.81 3.21
N VAL A 71 0.04 -11.42 2.62
CA VAL A 71 0.69 -10.15 2.97
C VAL A 71 -0.16 -8.95 2.56
N ALA A 72 -0.79 -8.97 1.37
CA ALA A 72 -1.66 -7.89 0.92
C ALA A 72 -2.88 -7.71 1.84
N VAL A 73 -3.49 -8.81 2.28
CA VAL A 73 -4.60 -8.79 3.26
C VAL A 73 -4.12 -8.27 4.61
N SER A 74 -2.94 -8.71 5.06
CA SER A 74 -2.33 -8.27 6.31
C SER A 74 -2.07 -6.77 6.33
N VAL A 75 -1.47 -6.21 5.27
CA VAL A 75 -1.26 -4.76 5.12
C VAL A 75 -2.56 -3.98 5.31
N ARG A 76 -3.62 -4.36 4.59
CA ARG A 76 -4.94 -3.70 4.70
C ARG A 76 -5.48 -3.79 6.12
N ALA A 77 -5.44 -4.97 6.73
CA ALA A 77 -5.94 -5.17 8.09
C ALA A 77 -5.17 -4.36 9.12
N MET A 78 -3.84 -4.31 9.00
CA MET A 78 -2.97 -3.57 9.92
C MET A 78 -3.18 -2.06 9.79
N ALA A 79 -3.23 -1.52 8.57
CA ALA A 79 -3.50 -0.11 8.35
C ALA A 79 -4.88 0.30 8.87
N ALA A 80 -5.93 -0.49 8.59
CA ALA A 80 -7.27 -0.24 9.11
C ALA A 80 -7.33 -0.32 10.64
N SER A 81 -6.54 -1.19 11.27
CA SER A 81 -6.46 -1.28 12.73
C SER A 81 -5.77 -0.09 13.38
N ILE A 82 -4.90 0.62 12.65
CA ILE A 82 -4.27 1.86 13.10
C ILE A 82 -5.27 3.01 12.92
N ASN A 83 -5.78 3.19 11.70
CA ASN A 83 -6.81 4.18 11.38
C ASN A 83 -7.48 3.84 10.03
N GLU A 84 -8.70 3.32 10.08
CA GLU A 84 -9.48 2.94 8.90
C GLU A 84 -9.84 4.12 7.98
N GLN A 85 -10.11 5.30 8.57
CA GLN A 85 -10.46 6.47 7.79
C GLN A 85 -9.25 6.96 6.99
N GLU A 86 -8.09 7.09 7.64
CA GLU A 86 -6.85 7.48 6.97
C GLU A 86 -6.48 6.52 5.85
N TRP A 87 -6.54 5.20 6.11
CA TRP A 87 -6.33 4.19 5.08
C TRP A 87 -7.23 4.42 3.85
N THR A 88 -8.53 4.61 4.10
CA THR A 88 -9.52 4.82 3.04
C THR A 88 -9.24 6.11 2.25
N ASP A 89 -8.93 7.19 2.95
CA ASP A 89 -8.59 8.49 2.34
C ASP A 89 -7.35 8.37 1.44
N GLY A 90 -6.33 7.63 1.89
CA GLY A 90 -5.12 7.36 1.13
C GLY A 90 -5.39 6.60 -0.17
N CYS A 91 -6.20 5.53 -0.09
CA CYS A 91 -6.64 4.78 -1.28
C CYS A 91 -7.39 5.69 -2.26
N GLN A 92 -8.37 6.46 -1.77
CA GLN A 92 -9.18 7.34 -2.62
C GLN A 92 -8.35 8.43 -3.29
N GLN A 93 -7.38 9.01 -2.57
CA GLN A 93 -6.49 10.01 -3.16
C GLN A 93 -5.66 9.41 -4.31
N ALA A 94 -5.10 8.22 -4.11
CA ALA A 94 -4.34 7.52 -5.16
C ALA A 94 -5.21 7.19 -6.38
N GLU A 95 -6.43 6.69 -6.18
CA GLU A 95 -7.39 6.44 -7.25
C GLU A 95 -7.71 7.71 -8.03
N TYR A 96 -7.96 8.81 -7.31
CA TYR A 96 -8.22 10.11 -7.91
C TYR A 96 -7.06 10.55 -8.81
N GLU A 97 -5.82 10.53 -8.31
CA GLU A 97 -4.64 10.92 -9.09
C GLU A 97 -4.40 10.03 -10.31
N LEU A 98 -4.55 8.71 -10.15
CA LEU A 98 -4.45 7.75 -11.26
C LEU A 98 -5.51 8.01 -12.33
N SER A 99 -6.74 8.36 -11.94
CA SER A 99 -7.82 8.70 -12.87
C SER A 99 -7.50 9.96 -13.70
N GLN A 100 -6.89 10.97 -13.07
CA GLN A 100 -6.49 12.22 -13.74
C GLN A 100 -5.37 11.99 -14.76
N LEU A 101 -4.37 11.19 -14.40
CA LEU A 101 -3.28 10.81 -15.31
C LEU A 101 -3.79 10.04 -16.52
N THR A 102 -4.75 9.14 -16.28
CA THR A 102 -5.37 8.33 -17.34
C THR A 102 -6.19 9.21 -18.29
N SER A 103 -7.01 10.11 -17.73
CA SER A 103 -7.83 11.06 -18.52
C SER A 103 -6.98 12.01 -19.37
N SER A 104 -5.90 12.57 -18.80
CA SER A 104 -4.95 13.44 -19.50
C SER A 104 -4.26 12.72 -20.67
N ARG A 105 -3.89 11.45 -20.49
CA ARG A 105 -3.24 10.64 -21.52
C ARG A 105 -4.18 10.35 -22.71
N TYR A 106 -5.47 10.14 -22.46
CA TYR A 106 -6.48 9.99 -23.52
C TYR A 106 -6.79 11.32 -24.24
N ALA A 107 -6.68 12.46 -23.55
CA ALA A 107 -6.84 13.77 -24.18
C ALA A 107 -5.71 14.10 -25.16
N PHE A 108 -4.47 13.64 -24.89
CA PHE A 108 -3.31 13.88 -25.75
C PHE A 108 -3.32 13.03 -27.04
N LEU A 109 -3.90 11.83 -27.01
CA LEU A 109 -3.98 10.91 -28.17
C LEU A 109 -5.10 11.25 -29.17
N LYS A 110 -5.96 12.23 -28.87
CA LYS A 110 -7.06 12.68 -29.75
C LYS A 110 -6.77 13.99 -30.50
N ARG A 111 -5.55 14.52 -30.43
CA ARG A 111 -5.06 15.67 -31.23
C ARG A 111 -4.12 15.19 -32.32
#